data_AF-A0A842PCS3-F1
#
_entry.id   AF-A0A842PCS3-F1
#
_cell.length_a   1.000
_cell.length_b   1.000
_cell.length_c   1.000
_cell.angle_alpha   90.00
_cell.angle_beta   90.00
_cell.angle_gamma   90.00
#
_symmetry.space_group_name_H-M   'P 1'
#
loop_
_entity.id
_entity.type
_entity.pdbx_description
1 polymer ?
#
loop_
_entity_poly.entity_id
_entity_poly.type
_entity_poly.pdbx_seq_one_letter_code
_entity_poly.pdbx_strand_id
1 'polypeptide(L)'
;HSLSLAAIVLRGNEKQQDGRLDGREQQVQSIVDNTNSHSLWVTTTNFQPPGCTDVGCTRGPGGWLWNNWIQGFASGGDENNDGEPDPKYFLWDMNLTNFAIPESSGRWALDPALGSLPDADYDIDNDSLPNEMEGPNRWNTNPVNDDTDGDKLPDGWEVKYSAQAISQGLVDNTTLQNLGARGPMDPALEDSDLDGVMDGDEDFDHDGLNRTAELNRFCPGWNDPTSALCHIDPDDPEGAKFYNDLENYTNYEEMLNGTNPVLNDTDGDGLEDGPEVYHMDSDGDSMFDGWEYYFRFDPFDGADAKMDVDGDGFFNDCEHKWHTNPREGNSFPGQGQQCDQWA
;
A
#
# COMPACT_ATOMS: atom_id res chain seq x y z
N HIS A 1 -9.37 17.56 24.80
CA HIS A 1 -9.46 16.19 25.39
C HIS A 1 -10.95 15.93 25.62
N SER A 2 -11.74 15.75 24.55
CA SER A 2 -11.85 14.53 23.70
C SER A 2 -12.66 13.47 24.46
N LEU A 3 -13.78 12.92 23.94
CA LEU A 3 -14.05 12.49 22.56
C LEU A 3 -15.26 13.14 21.85
N SER A 4 -15.34 12.91 20.54
CA SER A 4 -16.42 13.27 19.60
C SER A 4 -16.83 12.04 18.75
N LEU A 5 -18.14 11.79 18.53
CA LEU A 5 -18.76 10.87 17.53
C LEU A 5 -20.21 11.37 17.23
N ALA A 6 -20.93 11.20 16.09
CA ALA A 6 -21.01 10.20 14.99
C ALA A 6 -21.99 9.00 15.25
N ALA A 7 -22.72 8.37 14.29
CA ALA A 7 -22.72 8.49 12.81
C ALA A 7 -24.03 8.07 12.05
N ILE A 8 -24.07 8.46 10.76
CA ILE A 8 -24.87 8.06 9.54
C ILE A 8 -26.40 8.36 9.40
N VAL A 9 -26.77 9.16 8.37
CA VAL A 9 -28.16 9.33 7.85
C VAL A 9 -28.48 8.33 6.74
N LEU A 10 -29.71 7.78 6.78
CA LEU A 10 -30.32 7.06 5.66
C LEU A 10 -31.14 8.01 4.78
N ARG A 11 -30.85 8.06 3.47
CA ARG A 11 -31.88 8.38 2.46
C ARG A 11 -32.35 7.07 1.83
N GLY A 12 -33.63 6.75 2.01
CA GLY A 12 -34.24 5.65 1.26
C GLY A 12 -34.42 6.04 -0.21
N ASN A 13 -34.21 5.09 -1.12
CA ASN A 13 -34.56 5.26 -2.53
C ASN A 13 -35.88 4.55 -2.87
N GLU A 14 -36.64 5.19 -3.75
CA GLU A 14 -37.76 4.59 -4.44
C GLU A 14 -37.28 3.47 -5.37
N LYS A 15 -38.19 2.56 -5.75
CA LYS A 15 -37.89 1.53 -6.76
C LYS A 15 -37.44 2.16 -8.07
N GLN A 16 -36.24 1.84 -8.54
CA GLN A 16 -35.93 1.88 -9.97
C GLN A 16 -36.14 0.51 -10.62
N GLN A 17 -36.17 0.50 -11.95
CA GLN A 17 -36.83 -0.52 -12.77
C GLN A 17 -35.83 -1.48 -13.47
N ASP A 18 -34.65 -1.68 -12.88
CA ASP A 18 -33.52 -2.43 -13.47
C ASP A 18 -33.11 -3.69 -12.69
N GLY A 19 -33.59 -3.88 -11.44
CA GLY A 19 -33.53 -5.15 -10.73
C GLY A 19 -32.15 -5.52 -10.16
N ARG A 20 -31.28 -4.54 -9.90
CA ARG A 20 -30.02 -4.75 -9.15
C ARG A 20 -30.26 -4.65 -7.64
N LEU A 21 -29.47 -5.40 -6.87
CA LEU A 21 -29.45 -5.32 -5.40
C LEU A 21 -28.43 -4.26 -4.97
N ASP A 22 -28.85 -3.35 -4.10
CA ASP A 22 -28.03 -2.31 -3.48
C ASP A 22 -27.26 -2.86 -2.26
N GLY A 23 -26.27 -3.71 -2.54
CA GLY A 23 -25.31 -4.16 -1.53
C GLY A 23 -24.20 -3.13 -1.28
N ARG A 24 -24.31 -2.36 -0.19
CA ARG A 24 -23.19 -1.86 0.63
C ARG A 24 -23.72 -1.35 1.97
N GLU A 25 -23.68 -2.20 3.00
CA GLU A 25 -24.09 -1.90 4.37
C GLU A 25 -22.88 -1.34 5.14
N GLN A 26 -22.85 -0.02 5.39
CA GLN A 26 -21.71 0.61 6.08
C GLN A 26 -21.67 0.28 7.59
N GLN A 27 -20.47 0.11 8.12
CA GLN A 27 -20.23 -0.21 9.53
C GLN A 27 -19.96 1.04 10.36
N VAL A 28 -20.58 1.11 11.54
CA VAL A 28 -20.29 2.05 12.62
C VAL A 28 -19.49 1.31 13.70
N GLN A 29 -18.23 1.70 13.89
CA GLN A 29 -17.37 1.16 14.95
C GLN A 29 -17.63 1.88 16.28
N SER A 30 -17.97 1.12 17.34
CA SER A 30 -18.02 1.67 18.70
C SER A 30 -16.60 1.80 19.25
N ILE A 31 -16.11 3.02 19.47
CA ILE A 31 -14.77 3.24 20.07
C ILE A 31 -14.69 2.70 21.51
N VAL A 32 -15.83 2.53 22.19
CA VAL A 32 -15.89 1.99 23.56
C VAL A 32 -15.84 0.46 23.57
N ASP A 33 -16.53 -0.19 22.62
CA ASP A 33 -16.66 -1.66 22.58
C ASP A 33 -15.76 -2.35 21.54
N ASN A 34 -14.99 -1.58 20.76
CA ASN A 34 -14.14 -2.01 19.65
C ASN A 34 -14.77 -3.08 18.75
N THR A 35 -16.04 -2.87 18.39
CA THR A 35 -16.84 -3.79 17.56
C THR A 35 -17.56 -3.04 16.45
N ASN A 36 -17.61 -3.68 15.28
CA ASN A 36 -18.26 -3.15 14.09
C ASN A 36 -19.76 -3.47 14.14
N SER A 37 -20.61 -2.46 14.00
CA SER A 37 -22.07 -2.61 14.05
C SER A 37 -22.71 -1.91 12.85
N HIS A 38 -23.74 -2.49 12.22
CA HIS A 38 -24.20 -2.02 10.90
C HIS A 38 -25.22 -0.86 10.93
N SER A 39 -25.69 -0.44 12.11
CA SER A 39 -26.27 0.90 12.37
C SER A 39 -26.81 1.02 13.80
N LEU A 40 -26.73 2.21 14.40
CA LEU A 40 -27.40 2.55 15.67
C LEU A 40 -28.74 3.25 15.39
N TRP A 41 -29.83 2.67 15.90
CA TRP A 41 -31.19 3.16 15.73
C TRP A 41 -31.69 3.75 17.05
N VAL A 42 -32.01 5.04 17.07
CA VAL A 42 -32.57 5.70 18.25
C VAL A 42 -34.09 5.85 18.09
N THR A 43 -34.85 5.48 19.12
CA THR A 43 -36.31 5.65 19.17
C THR A 43 -36.79 6.11 20.55
N THR A 44 -37.82 6.96 20.58
CA THR A 44 -38.50 7.46 21.80
C THR A 44 -39.86 6.81 22.04
N THR A 45 -40.31 5.96 21.11
CA THR A 45 -41.55 5.19 21.19
C THR A 45 -41.30 3.73 20.84
N ASN A 46 -42.18 2.83 21.27
CA ASN A 46 -42.11 1.44 20.83
C ASN A 46 -42.21 1.37 19.28
N PHE A 47 -41.40 0.53 18.66
CA PHE A 47 -41.41 0.34 17.20
C PHE A 47 -41.46 -1.15 16.82
N GLN A 48 -41.85 -1.40 15.57
CA GLN A 48 -41.87 -2.73 14.98
C GLN A 48 -40.68 -2.85 14.01
N PRO A 49 -39.72 -3.77 14.26
CA PRO A 49 -38.59 -4.02 13.37
C PRO A 49 -39.02 -4.43 11.95
N PRO A 50 -38.19 -4.18 10.91
CA PRO A 50 -38.40 -4.79 9.60
C PRO A 50 -38.47 -6.32 9.71
N GLY A 51 -39.40 -6.94 8.99
CA GLY A 51 -39.61 -8.40 9.03
C GLY A 51 -40.42 -8.91 10.24
N CYS A 52 -40.67 -8.10 11.26
CA CYS A 52 -41.57 -8.46 12.37
C CYS A 52 -43.04 -8.43 11.91
N THR A 53 -43.74 -9.56 11.98
CA THR A 53 -45.17 -9.69 11.61
C THR A 53 -46.13 -9.76 12.80
N ASP A 54 -45.61 -10.00 14.01
CA ASP A 54 -46.39 -10.28 15.21
C ASP A 54 -46.10 -9.30 16.34
N VAL A 55 -47.03 -9.17 17.30
CA VAL A 55 -46.91 -8.17 18.38
C VAL A 55 -45.71 -8.43 19.30
N GLY A 56 -45.30 -9.69 19.48
CA GLY A 56 -44.18 -10.09 20.35
C GLY A 56 -42.77 -9.87 19.79
N CYS A 57 -42.61 -9.16 18.67
CA CYS A 57 -41.30 -8.71 18.20
C CYS A 57 -41.17 -7.18 18.15
N THR A 58 -42.07 -6.43 18.81
CA THR A 58 -41.87 -5.00 19.05
C THR A 58 -40.64 -4.74 19.93
N ARG A 59 -40.14 -3.50 19.88
CA ARG A 59 -38.95 -3.06 20.62
C ARG A 59 -39.22 -1.73 21.32
N GLY A 60 -38.75 -1.61 22.56
CA GLY A 60 -38.94 -0.43 23.40
C GLY A 60 -38.11 0.79 22.97
N PRO A 61 -38.34 1.96 23.59
CA PRO A 61 -37.55 3.16 23.38
C PRO A 61 -36.09 2.96 23.84
N GLY A 62 -35.13 3.53 23.11
CA GLY A 62 -33.70 3.34 23.34
C GLY A 62 -32.87 3.35 22.06
N GLY A 63 -31.58 3.07 22.21
CA GLY A 63 -30.60 2.85 21.16
C GLY A 63 -30.45 1.34 20.88
N TRP A 64 -30.71 0.94 19.65
CA TRP A 64 -30.68 -0.44 19.17
C TRP A 64 -29.64 -0.60 18.08
N LEU A 65 -28.72 -1.56 18.22
CA LEU A 65 -27.73 -1.87 17.17
C LEU A 65 -28.29 -2.93 16.22
N TRP A 66 -28.25 -2.67 14.92
CA TRP A 66 -28.56 -3.66 13.89
C TRP A 66 -27.32 -4.46 13.53
N ASN A 67 -27.42 -5.80 13.59
CA ASN A 67 -26.30 -6.70 13.29
C ASN A 67 -26.29 -7.18 11.84
N ASN A 68 -27.43 -7.69 11.35
CA ASN A 68 -27.69 -8.13 9.96
C ASN A 68 -29.09 -8.77 9.89
N TRP A 69 -29.56 -9.15 8.71
CA TRP A 69 -30.87 -9.79 8.50
C TRP A 69 -31.06 -11.17 9.18
N ILE A 70 -29.98 -11.85 9.57
CA ILE A 70 -30.04 -13.17 10.23
C ILE A 70 -30.12 -13.03 11.76
N GLN A 71 -29.36 -12.09 12.34
CA GLN A 71 -29.28 -11.85 13.79
C GLN A 71 -30.23 -10.77 14.29
N GLY A 72 -30.67 -9.85 13.42
CA GLY A 72 -31.58 -8.76 13.75
C GLY A 72 -30.94 -7.67 14.62
N PHE A 73 -31.72 -7.12 15.55
CA PHE A 73 -31.26 -6.14 16.53
C PHE A 73 -30.59 -6.81 17.73
N ALA A 74 -29.38 -6.37 18.08
CA ALA A 74 -28.76 -6.69 19.36
C ALA A 74 -29.46 -5.97 20.52
N SER A 75 -29.71 -6.69 21.61
CA SER A 75 -30.25 -6.17 22.87
C SER A 75 -29.15 -5.91 23.90
N GLY A 76 -29.47 -5.11 24.92
CA GLY A 76 -28.65 -5.02 26.14
C GLY A 76 -28.78 -6.26 27.03
N GLY A 77 -29.88 -7.00 26.88
CA GLY A 77 -30.25 -8.15 27.68
C GLY A 77 -31.75 -8.12 27.98
N ASP A 78 -32.09 -8.47 29.21
CA ASP A 78 -33.37 -8.22 29.89
C ASP A 78 -32.98 -7.96 31.35
N GLU A 79 -32.61 -6.70 31.65
CA GLU A 79 -32.10 -6.31 32.97
C GLU A 79 -33.24 -6.29 34.00
N ASN A 80 -34.45 -5.99 33.54
CA ASN A 80 -35.63 -5.81 34.38
C ASN A 80 -36.39 -7.14 34.67
N ASN A 81 -36.10 -8.20 33.91
CA ASN A 81 -36.71 -9.54 33.95
C ASN A 81 -38.22 -9.57 33.62
N ASP A 82 -38.68 -8.71 32.72
CA ASP A 82 -40.08 -8.70 32.23
C ASP A 82 -40.32 -9.65 31.03
N GLY A 83 -39.25 -10.18 30.43
CA GLY A 83 -39.28 -11.12 29.31
C GLY A 83 -39.23 -10.46 27.93
N GLU A 84 -39.21 -9.12 27.84
CA GLU A 84 -38.90 -8.38 26.63
C GLU A 84 -37.41 -7.97 26.63
N PRO A 85 -36.75 -7.92 25.45
CA PRO A 85 -35.37 -7.47 25.38
C PRO A 85 -35.26 -5.96 25.62
N ASP A 86 -34.27 -5.57 26.43
CA ASP A 86 -33.87 -4.17 26.64
C ASP A 86 -33.01 -3.63 25.48
N PRO A 87 -33.04 -2.31 25.21
CA PRO A 87 -32.15 -1.68 24.23
C PRO A 87 -30.68 -1.84 24.62
N LYS A 88 -29.78 -1.70 23.65
CA LYS A 88 -28.33 -1.74 23.90
C LYS A 88 -27.84 -0.51 24.69
N TYR A 89 -28.50 0.63 24.52
CA TYR A 89 -28.29 1.87 25.27
C TYR A 89 -29.64 2.51 25.61
N PHE A 90 -29.90 2.91 26.86
CA PHE A 90 -31.13 3.62 27.17
C PHE A 90 -31.04 5.11 26.78
N LEU A 91 -32.19 5.77 26.63
CA LEU A 91 -32.26 7.19 26.24
C LEU A 91 -31.55 8.13 27.23
N TRP A 92 -31.47 7.77 28.51
CA TRP A 92 -30.77 8.56 29.52
C TRP A 92 -29.25 8.33 29.55
N ASP A 93 -28.77 7.22 28.96
CA ASP A 93 -27.33 6.94 28.79
C ASP A 93 -26.76 7.67 27.55
N MET A 94 -27.63 8.09 26.63
CA MET A 94 -27.24 8.77 25.38
C MET A 94 -27.30 10.31 25.53
N ASN A 95 -26.18 10.98 25.28
CA ASN A 95 -26.12 12.44 25.28
C ASN A 95 -26.59 13.03 23.93
N LEU A 96 -27.87 13.41 23.85
CA LEU A 96 -28.50 13.93 22.62
C LEU A 96 -28.61 15.47 22.57
N THR A 97 -27.73 16.20 23.27
CA THR A 97 -27.86 17.66 23.51
C THR A 97 -27.91 18.56 22.26
N ASN A 98 -27.40 18.10 21.11
CA ASN A 98 -27.49 18.80 19.81
C ASN A 98 -28.39 18.10 18.79
N PHE A 99 -29.17 17.09 19.20
CA PHE A 99 -30.04 16.32 18.33
C PHE A 99 -31.51 16.47 18.73
N ALA A 100 -32.26 17.26 17.95
CA ALA A 100 -33.70 17.44 18.17
C ALA A 100 -34.47 16.24 17.62
N ILE A 101 -34.85 15.31 18.50
CA ILE A 101 -35.71 14.17 18.15
C ILE A 101 -37.10 14.71 17.71
N PRO A 102 -37.57 14.45 16.48
CA PRO A 102 -38.89 14.87 16.03
C PRO A 102 -40.04 14.30 16.88
N GLU A 103 -41.04 15.13 17.21
CA GLU A 103 -42.21 14.70 17.99
C GLU A 103 -43.11 13.67 17.28
N SER A 104 -43.01 13.57 15.95
CA SER A 104 -43.72 12.57 15.15
C SER A 104 -43.05 11.21 15.25
N SER A 105 -43.72 10.22 15.84
CA SER A 105 -43.27 8.82 15.95
C SER A 105 -42.60 8.33 14.65
N GLY A 106 -41.31 8.00 14.73
CA GLY A 106 -40.48 7.67 13.58
C GLY A 106 -39.20 6.97 14.01
N ARG A 107 -38.34 6.68 13.05
CA ARG A 107 -36.98 6.21 13.31
C ARG A 107 -35.99 7.27 12.88
N TRP A 108 -34.94 7.45 13.66
CA TRP A 108 -33.93 8.46 13.37
C TRP A 108 -32.53 7.87 13.49
N ALA A 109 -31.69 8.27 12.56
CA ALA A 109 -30.27 7.99 12.53
C ALA A 109 -29.54 9.35 12.50
N LEU A 110 -28.39 9.44 13.18
CA LEU A 110 -27.65 10.69 13.39
C LEU A 110 -26.79 10.98 12.15
N ASP A 111 -26.70 12.21 11.66
CA ASP A 111 -25.81 12.53 10.53
C ASP A 111 -24.36 12.79 11.05
N PRO A 112 -23.28 12.14 10.54
CA PRO A 112 -21.92 12.45 10.97
C PRO A 112 -21.36 13.66 10.21
N ALA A 113 -21.87 13.90 9.01
CA ALA A 113 -21.32 14.80 8.01
C ALA A 113 -21.99 16.18 8.05
N LEU A 114 -22.88 16.42 9.02
CA LEU A 114 -23.54 17.70 9.23
C LEU A 114 -22.55 18.76 9.73
N GLY A 115 -21.79 19.34 8.79
CA GLY A 115 -20.74 20.32 9.05
C GLY A 115 -19.31 19.80 8.84
N SER A 116 -19.12 18.57 8.36
CA SER A 116 -17.82 18.14 7.83
C SER A 116 -17.59 18.74 6.44
N LEU A 117 -16.35 18.63 5.94
CA LEU A 117 -16.09 18.77 4.51
C LEU A 117 -16.73 17.60 3.74
N PRO A 118 -16.93 17.72 2.41
CA PRO A 118 -17.36 16.60 1.59
C PRO A 118 -16.35 15.45 1.68
N ASP A 119 -16.87 14.24 1.89
CA ASP A 119 -16.11 12.98 1.89
C ASP A 119 -15.29 12.79 0.58
N ALA A 120 -15.81 13.33 -0.53
CA ALA A 120 -15.21 13.36 -1.86
C ALA A 120 -13.82 14.05 -1.94
N ASP A 121 -13.56 15.05 -1.08
CA ASP A 121 -12.31 15.81 -1.05
C ASP A 121 -11.30 15.23 -0.03
N TYR A 122 -11.66 14.14 0.65
CA TYR A 122 -10.81 13.47 1.63
C TYR A 122 -10.03 12.34 0.96
N ASP A 123 -8.89 12.00 1.56
CA ASP A 123 -7.95 10.95 1.22
C ASP A 123 -7.65 10.29 2.58
N ILE A 124 -8.01 9.01 2.76
CA ILE A 124 -8.21 8.37 4.07
C ILE A 124 -7.17 7.31 4.40
N ASP A 125 -6.65 6.65 3.39
CA ASP A 125 -5.47 5.78 3.30
C ASP A 125 -4.18 6.62 3.20
N ASN A 126 -4.25 7.85 2.68
CA ASN A 126 -3.11 8.77 2.51
C ASN A 126 -2.15 8.29 1.40
N ASP A 127 -2.70 7.82 0.28
CA ASP A 127 -1.99 7.37 -0.92
C ASP A 127 -1.80 8.50 -1.97
N SER A 128 -2.48 9.64 -1.78
CA SER A 128 -2.61 10.79 -2.69
C SER A 128 -3.78 10.75 -3.70
N LEU A 129 -4.69 9.77 -3.62
CA LEU A 129 -5.89 9.66 -4.45
C LEU A 129 -7.16 9.94 -3.60
N PRO A 130 -7.87 11.06 -3.83
CA PRO A 130 -9.03 11.38 -3.00
C PRO A 130 -10.24 10.49 -3.33
N ASN A 131 -11.05 10.17 -2.32
CA ASN A 131 -12.21 9.28 -2.33
C ASN A 131 -13.18 9.43 -3.54
N GLU A 132 -13.30 10.63 -4.16
CA GLU A 132 -14.11 10.80 -5.38
C GLU A 132 -13.47 10.19 -6.63
N MET A 133 -12.14 10.25 -6.74
CA MET A 133 -11.34 9.76 -7.86
C MET A 133 -11.21 8.25 -7.85
N GLU A 134 -11.31 7.65 -6.68
CA GLU A 134 -11.34 6.20 -6.49
C GLU A 134 -12.67 5.55 -6.89
N GLY A 135 -13.75 6.32 -6.90
CA GLY A 135 -15.10 5.78 -7.08
C GLY A 135 -15.27 4.95 -8.37
N PRO A 136 -16.22 3.98 -8.43
CA PRO A 136 -16.36 3.03 -9.56
C PRO A 136 -16.62 3.59 -10.97
N ASN A 137 -16.73 4.91 -11.13
CA ASN A 137 -16.85 5.58 -12.43
C ASN A 137 -15.57 6.36 -12.80
N ARG A 138 -14.47 6.10 -12.10
CA ARG A 138 -13.18 6.80 -12.16
C ARG A 138 -12.05 5.75 -12.14
N TRP A 139 -11.25 5.66 -11.07
CA TRP A 139 -10.21 4.64 -10.92
C TRP A 139 -10.73 3.29 -10.39
N ASN A 140 -11.91 3.24 -9.76
CA ASN A 140 -12.50 1.99 -9.28
C ASN A 140 -11.60 1.23 -8.27
N THR A 141 -10.91 2.00 -7.44
CA THR A 141 -10.04 1.56 -6.35
C THR A 141 -10.83 1.40 -5.03
N ASN A 142 -10.14 1.16 -3.93
CA ASN A 142 -10.73 0.93 -2.60
C ASN A 142 -10.35 2.03 -1.58
N PRO A 143 -11.27 2.99 -1.28
CA PRO A 143 -11.05 4.16 -0.40
C PRO A 143 -10.80 3.92 1.10
N VAL A 144 -10.01 2.92 1.46
CA VAL A 144 -9.48 2.63 2.82
C VAL A 144 -8.20 1.76 2.76
N ASN A 145 -7.55 1.67 1.60
CA ASN A 145 -6.52 0.71 1.26
C ASN A 145 -5.69 1.27 0.11
N ASP A 146 -4.49 1.70 0.43
CA ASP A 146 -3.54 2.42 -0.41
C ASP A 146 -3.10 1.67 -1.68
N ASP A 147 -3.02 0.34 -1.64
CA ASP A 147 -2.60 -0.55 -2.74
C ASP A 147 -3.79 -1.49 -3.10
N THR A 148 -4.60 -1.12 -4.09
CA THR A 148 -5.89 -1.78 -4.39
C THR A 148 -5.76 -3.19 -4.95
N ASP A 149 -4.84 -3.41 -5.90
CA ASP A 149 -4.69 -4.69 -6.60
C ASP A 149 -3.60 -5.60 -6.01
N GLY A 150 -2.66 -5.05 -5.23
CA GLY A 150 -1.69 -5.79 -4.42
C GLY A 150 -0.31 -5.89 -5.03
N ASP A 151 0.05 -4.99 -5.95
CA ASP A 151 1.30 -5.03 -6.72
C ASP A 151 2.51 -4.35 -6.03
N LYS A 152 2.24 -3.68 -4.89
CA LYS A 152 3.10 -2.86 -4.00
C LYS A 152 3.10 -1.34 -4.28
N LEU A 153 2.44 -0.86 -5.32
CA LEU A 153 2.31 0.56 -5.63
C LEU A 153 1.04 1.14 -4.98
N PRO A 154 1.06 2.40 -4.49
CA PRO A 154 -0.14 3.08 -4.03
C PRO A 154 -0.95 3.67 -5.19
N ASP A 155 -2.27 3.57 -5.13
CA ASP A 155 -3.16 3.91 -6.23
C ASP A 155 -2.92 5.35 -6.76
N GLY A 156 -2.73 6.32 -5.85
CA GLY A 156 -2.44 7.71 -6.15
C GLY A 156 -1.05 7.98 -6.74
N TRP A 157 -0.08 7.11 -6.48
CA TRP A 157 1.26 7.14 -7.08
C TRP A 157 1.18 6.69 -8.54
N GLU A 158 0.52 5.56 -8.80
CA GLU A 158 0.30 5.04 -10.15
C GLU A 158 -0.46 6.03 -11.02
N VAL A 159 -1.58 6.58 -10.51
CA VAL A 159 -2.39 7.59 -11.23
C VAL A 159 -1.55 8.80 -11.65
N LYS A 160 -0.59 9.22 -10.83
CA LYS A 160 0.34 10.32 -11.13
C LYS A 160 1.29 9.94 -12.26
N TYR A 161 1.98 8.81 -12.15
CA TYR A 161 3.01 8.42 -13.13
C TYR A 161 2.43 7.88 -14.43
N SER A 162 1.31 7.18 -14.42
CA SER A 162 0.55 6.86 -15.63
C SER A 162 0.05 8.08 -16.39
N ALA A 163 -0.39 9.13 -15.67
CA ALA A 163 -0.74 10.40 -16.32
C ALA A 163 0.50 11.09 -16.93
N GLN A 164 1.69 10.95 -16.32
CA GLN A 164 2.96 11.40 -16.88
C GLN A 164 3.32 10.59 -18.14
N ALA A 165 3.27 9.25 -18.05
CA ALA A 165 3.25 8.25 -19.13
C ALA A 165 2.57 8.77 -20.41
N ILE A 166 1.27 8.99 -20.28
CA ILE A 166 0.38 9.40 -21.37
C ILE A 166 0.67 10.85 -21.81
N SER A 167 1.00 11.75 -20.88
CA SER A 167 1.29 13.16 -21.22
C SER A 167 2.60 13.33 -22.01
N GLN A 168 3.57 12.46 -21.80
CA GLN A 168 4.82 12.44 -22.57
C GLN A 168 4.68 11.69 -23.89
N GLY A 169 3.67 10.83 -24.01
CA GLY A 169 3.39 10.04 -25.22
C GLY A 169 4.32 8.83 -25.37
N LEU A 170 4.83 8.31 -24.25
CA LEU A 170 5.64 7.10 -24.19
C LEU A 170 4.78 5.84 -24.42
N VAL A 171 3.52 5.88 -24.00
CA VAL A 171 2.51 4.81 -24.21
C VAL A 171 1.46 5.18 -25.26
N ASP A 172 0.99 4.18 -26.03
CA ASP A 172 -0.17 4.35 -26.91
C ASP A 172 -1.48 4.08 -26.14
N ASN A 173 -2.29 5.12 -25.97
CA ASN A 173 -3.61 5.02 -25.37
C ASN A 173 -4.52 4.00 -26.10
N THR A 174 -4.24 3.68 -27.37
CA THR A 174 -4.95 2.63 -28.12
C THR A 174 -4.57 1.23 -27.68
N THR A 175 -3.30 0.94 -27.34
CA THR A 175 -2.90 -0.40 -26.86
C THR A 175 -3.44 -0.64 -25.46
N LEU A 176 -3.23 0.32 -24.55
CA LEU A 176 -3.73 0.25 -23.17
C LEU A 176 -5.25 0.03 -23.11
N GLN A 177 -6.05 0.80 -23.88
CA GLN A 177 -7.51 0.60 -23.94
C GLN A 177 -7.96 -0.76 -24.50
N ASN A 178 -7.11 -1.46 -25.28
CA ASN A 178 -7.42 -2.81 -25.75
C ASN A 178 -7.09 -3.89 -24.71
N LEU A 179 -6.14 -3.63 -23.81
CA LEU A 179 -5.78 -4.48 -22.68
C LEU A 179 -6.77 -4.27 -21.52
N GLY A 180 -7.25 -3.04 -21.34
CA GLY A 180 -8.19 -2.64 -20.30
C GLY A 180 -7.63 -1.56 -19.38
N ALA A 181 -6.30 -1.37 -19.41
CA ALA A 181 -5.57 -0.42 -18.61
C ALA A 181 -5.78 1.05 -19.04
N ARG A 182 -5.63 1.94 -18.06
CA ARG A 182 -5.74 3.40 -18.15
C ARG A 182 -4.38 4.10 -18.09
N GLY A 183 -3.29 3.32 -17.99
CA GLY A 183 -1.89 3.73 -17.95
C GLY A 183 -0.97 2.50 -18.04
N PRO A 184 0.36 2.67 -18.02
CA PRO A 184 1.31 1.57 -17.77
C PRO A 184 1.30 1.05 -16.33
N MET A 185 0.85 1.87 -15.37
CA MET A 185 0.61 1.52 -13.96
C MET A 185 -0.86 1.90 -13.66
N ASP A 186 -1.79 0.95 -13.73
CA ASP A 186 -3.23 1.21 -13.55
C ASP A 186 -3.76 0.53 -12.28
N PRO A 187 -4.19 1.30 -11.24
CA PRO A 187 -4.42 0.84 -9.84
C PRO A 187 -5.65 -0.06 -9.63
N ALA A 188 -6.02 -0.84 -10.63
CA ALA A 188 -7.02 -1.89 -10.52
C ALA A 188 -6.60 -3.15 -11.30
N LEU A 189 -5.33 -3.26 -11.68
CA LEU A 189 -4.70 -4.28 -12.51
C LEU A 189 -3.27 -4.54 -12.00
N GLU A 190 -3.06 -5.68 -11.35
CA GLU A 190 -1.73 -6.16 -10.88
C GLU A 190 -0.64 -6.25 -11.99
N ASP A 191 -1.04 -6.16 -13.26
CA ASP A 191 -0.25 -6.30 -14.49
C ASP A 191 -1.06 -5.60 -15.62
N SER A 192 -0.74 -4.34 -15.92
CA SER A 192 -1.46 -3.47 -16.86
C SER A 192 -1.22 -3.81 -18.33
N ASP A 193 -0.04 -4.35 -18.61
CA ASP A 193 0.50 -4.63 -19.94
C ASP A 193 0.18 -6.09 -20.40
N LEU A 194 0.08 -7.01 -19.43
CA LEU A 194 -0.15 -8.45 -19.54
C LEU A 194 1.05 -9.26 -20.08
N ASP A 195 2.30 -8.83 -19.83
CA ASP A 195 3.50 -9.63 -20.08
C ASP A 195 3.84 -10.65 -18.98
N GLY A 196 3.32 -10.45 -17.77
CA GLY A 196 3.50 -11.32 -16.60
C GLY A 196 4.54 -10.84 -15.57
N VAL A 197 5.07 -9.63 -15.71
CA VAL A 197 5.62 -8.81 -14.61
C VAL A 197 4.46 -8.00 -13.99
N MET A 198 4.54 -7.69 -12.70
CA MET A 198 3.54 -6.83 -12.05
C MET A 198 4.02 -5.37 -12.12
N ASP A 199 3.11 -4.39 -12.22
CA ASP A 199 3.49 -2.99 -12.50
C ASP A 199 4.54 -2.46 -11.49
N GLY A 200 4.46 -2.81 -10.20
CA GLY A 200 5.46 -2.48 -9.18
C GLY A 200 6.81 -3.20 -9.28
N ASP A 201 6.89 -4.33 -9.98
CA ASP A 201 8.12 -5.08 -10.28
C ASP A 201 8.67 -4.77 -11.71
N GLU A 202 8.01 -3.89 -12.48
CA GLU A 202 8.54 -3.39 -13.77
C GLU A 202 9.63 -2.34 -13.58
N ASP A 203 10.52 -2.22 -14.56
CA ASP A 203 11.42 -1.08 -14.79
C ASP A 203 10.95 -0.41 -16.10
N PHE A 204 10.14 0.65 -15.98
CA PHE A 204 9.42 1.21 -17.13
C PHE A 204 10.32 2.03 -18.06
N ASP A 205 11.30 2.77 -17.53
CA ASP A 205 12.17 3.66 -18.33
C ASP A 205 13.60 3.12 -18.57
N HIS A 206 13.92 1.97 -17.97
CA HIS A 206 15.10 1.14 -18.23
C HIS A 206 16.42 1.80 -17.82
N ASP A 207 16.42 2.41 -16.62
CA ASP A 207 17.54 3.19 -16.11
C ASP A 207 18.49 2.44 -15.15
N GLY A 208 18.18 1.18 -14.83
CA GLY A 208 19.01 0.30 -14.02
C GLY A 208 20.45 0.10 -14.54
N LEU A 209 21.30 -0.54 -13.72
CA LEU A 209 22.73 -0.64 -13.99
C LEU A 209 23.02 -1.48 -15.24
N ASN A 210 24.00 -1.03 -16.02
CA ASN A 210 24.31 -1.69 -17.28
C ASN A 210 24.93 -3.09 -17.09
N ARG A 211 24.21 -4.18 -17.44
CA ARG A 211 24.70 -5.58 -17.40
C ARG A 211 26.17 -5.75 -17.81
N THR A 212 26.57 -5.08 -18.89
CA THR A 212 27.91 -5.25 -19.45
C THR A 212 28.98 -4.53 -18.61
N ALA A 213 28.64 -3.42 -17.94
CA ALA A 213 29.52 -2.82 -16.96
C ALA A 213 29.69 -3.74 -15.74
N GLU A 214 28.60 -4.25 -15.20
CA GLU A 214 28.60 -5.10 -14.00
C GLU A 214 29.31 -6.43 -14.23
N LEU A 215 29.05 -7.11 -15.34
CA LEU A 215 29.79 -8.31 -15.73
C LEU A 215 31.29 -8.05 -15.90
N ASN A 216 31.71 -6.88 -16.40
CA ASN A 216 33.13 -6.54 -16.51
C ASN A 216 33.76 -6.14 -15.16
N ARG A 217 32.93 -5.74 -14.17
CA ARG A 217 33.32 -5.35 -12.82
C ARG A 217 33.47 -6.56 -11.90
N PHE A 218 32.42 -7.37 -11.78
CA PHE A 218 32.32 -8.51 -10.84
C PHE A 218 32.63 -9.87 -11.47
N CYS A 219 32.59 -10.00 -12.81
CA CYS A 219 32.99 -11.24 -13.50
C CYS A 219 33.93 -10.99 -14.71
N PRO A 220 35.09 -10.32 -14.54
CA PRO A 220 36.02 -10.07 -15.64
C PRO A 220 36.44 -11.36 -16.36
N GLY A 221 36.09 -11.42 -17.65
CA GLY A 221 36.27 -12.62 -18.47
C GLY A 221 35.08 -13.60 -18.45
N TRP A 222 33.88 -13.16 -18.07
CA TRP A 222 32.60 -13.87 -18.23
C TRP A 222 32.37 -14.49 -19.64
N ASN A 223 33.03 -13.95 -20.67
CA ASN A 223 32.99 -14.46 -22.04
C ASN A 223 34.06 -15.53 -22.36
N ASP A 224 34.91 -15.89 -21.40
CA ASP A 224 35.92 -16.94 -21.48
C ASP A 224 35.70 -17.96 -20.34
N PRO A 225 35.15 -19.15 -20.64
CA PRO A 225 34.94 -20.22 -19.65
C PRO A 225 36.22 -20.79 -19.00
N THR A 226 37.39 -20.22 -19.31
CA THR A 226 38.68 -20.51 -18.65
C THR A 226 39.16 -19.37 -17.74
N SER A 227 38.43 -18.25 -17.67
CA SER A 227 38.66 -17.21 -16.65
C SER A 227 38.34 -17.77 -15.26
N ALA A 228 39.21 -17.44 -14.30
CA ALA A 228 39.02 -17.72 -12.88
C ALA A 228 38.97 -16.41 -12.06
N LEU A 229 38.63 -15.30 -12.74
CA LEU A 229 38.49 -13.96 -12.15
C LEU A 229 37.01 -13.58 -11.96
N CYS A 230 36.11 -14.58 -11.99
CA CYS A 230 34.70 -14.36 -11.75
C CYS A 230 34.42 -14.43 -10.24
N HIS A 231 34.00 -13.31 -9.67
CA HIS A 231 33.70 -13.18 -8.24
C HIS A 231 32.20 -13.34 -7.92
N ILE A 232 31.34 -13.03 -8.90
CA ILE A 232 29.90 -13.28 -8.88
C ILE A 232 29.51 -13.90 -10.24
N ASP A 233 29.17 -15.18 -10.26
CA ASP A 233 28.95 -15.96 -11.49
C ASP A 233 27.52 -15.77 -12.06
N PRO A 234 27.35 -15.20 -13.27
CA PRO A 234 26.03 -15.02 -13.87
C PRO A 234 25.33 -16.33 -14.29
N ASP A 235 26.06 -17.45 -14.40
CA ASP A 235 25.47 -18.77 -14.69
C ASP A 235 24.98 -19.49 -13.40
N ASP A 236 25.33 -18.98 -12.22
CA ASP A 236 24.87 -19.47 -10.92
C ASP A 236 23.53 -18.80 -10.49
N PRO A 237 22.58 -19.50 -9.83
CA PRO A 237 21.28 -18.93 -9.49
C PRO A 237 21.31 -17.73 -8.54
N GLU A 238 22.34 -17.60 -7.70
CA GLU A 238 22.52 -16.47 -6.80
C GLU A 238 23.19 -15.29 -7.53
N GLY A 239 24.21 -15.54 -8.36
CA GLY A 239 24.84 -14.49 -9.17
C GLY A 239 23.97 -13.99 -10.32
N ALA A 240 23.13 -14.84 -10.92
CA ALA A 240 22.14 -14.43 -11.91
C ALA A 240 21.14 -13.40 -11.33
N LYS A 241 20.73 -13.57 -10.07
CA LYS A 241 19.88 -12.59 -9.37
C LYS A 241 20.62 -11.27 -9.16
N PHE A 242 21.85 -11.29 -8.66
CA PHE A 242 22.66 -10.07 -8.51
C PHE A 242 22.64 -9.18 -9.76
N TYR A 243 22.87 -9.76 -10.94
CA TYR A 243 22.84 -8.95 -12.17
C TYR A 243 21.42 -8.53 -12.58
N ASN A 244 20.41 -9.39 -12.42
CA ASN A 244 19.02 -9.03 -12.77
C ASN A 244 18.45 -7.95 -11.85
N ASP A 245 18.67 -8.09 -10.54
CA ASP A 245 18.20 -7.17 -9.50
C ASP A 245 18.89 -5.79 -9.62
N LEU A 246 20.11 -5.72 -10.16
CA LEU A 246 20.79 -4.43 -10.44
C LEU A 246 20.42 -3.80 -11.78
N GLU A 247 19.97 -4.59 -12.75
CA GLU A 247 19.61 -4.11 -14.09
C GLU A 247 18.19 -3.60 -14.21
N ASN A 248 17.30 -4.06 -13.34
CA ASN A 248 15.91 -3.64 -13.28
C ASN A 248 15.75 -2.74 -12.06
N TYR A 249 15.81 -1.42 -12.24
CA TYR A 249 15.47 -0.51 -11.14
C TYR A 249 13.94 -0.37 -11.12
N THR A 250 13.29 -1.03 -10.16
CA THR A 250 11.84 -1.25 -10.27
C THR A 250 11.02 -0.04 -9.83
N ASN A 251 9.85 0.16 -10.42
CA ASN A 251 8.86 1.18 -10.06
C ASN A 251 8.62 1.25 -8.53
N TYR A 252 8.61 0.10 -7.84
CA TYR A 252 8.52 0.03 -6.38
C TYR A 252 9.78 0.55 -5.65
N GLU A 253 10.98 0.20 -6.12
CA GLU A 253 12.23 0.73 -5.56
C GLU A 253 12.36 2.23 -5.78
N GLU A 254 11.91 2.73 -6.92
CA GLU A 254 11.84 4.15 -7.22
C GLU A 254 10.89 4.90 -6.29
N MET A 255 9.72 4.33 -6.00
CA MET A 255 8.83 4.89 -4.99
C MET A 255 9.53 5.01 -3.63
N LEU A 256 10.28 3.97 -3.22
CA LEU A 256 10.97 3.95 -1.92
C LEU A 256 12.09 5.00 -1.84
N ASN A 257 12.78 5.28 -2.95
CA ASN A 257 13.86 6.25 -3.03
C ASN A 257 13.40 7.67 -3.38
N GLY A 258 12.21 7.82 -3.96
CA GLY A 258 11.60 9.09 -4.34
C GLY A 258 11.95 9.58 -5.74
N THR A 259 12.31 8.68 -6.66
CA THR A 259 12.68 8.94 -8.06
C THR A 259 11.45 8.91 -8.97
N ASN A 260 11.58 8.58 -10.27
CA ASN A 260 10.57 8.85 -11.28
C ASN A 260 10.50 7.76 -12.36
N PRO A 261 9.52 6.81 -12.29
CA PRO A 261 9.34 5.63 -13.18
C PRO A 261 8.96 5.92 -14.63
N VAL A 262 9.26 7.12 -15.10
CA VAL A 262 8.94 7.64 -16.42
C VAL A 262 10.06 8.55 -16.93
N LEU A 263 11.02 8.93 -16.08
CA LEU A 263 12.14 9.80 -16.37
C LEU A 263 13.39 9.36 -15.60
N ASN A 264 14.25 8.63 -16.31
CA ASN A 264 15.57 8.11 -15.96
C ASN A 264 16.64 9.12 -15.46
N ASP A 265 16.25 10.30 -14.97
CA ASP A 265 17.09 11.39 -14.44
C ASP A 265 16.13 12.34 -13.71
N THR A 266 15.80 12.05 -12.45
CA THR A 266 14.77 12.75 -11.67
C THR A 266 15.12 14.21 -11.42
N ASP A 267 16.40 14.52 -11.19
CA ASP A 267 16.86 15.82 -10.72
C ASP A 267 17.44 16.72 -11.86
N GLY A 268 17.84 16.12 -12.98
CA GLY A 268 18.31 16.79 -14.20
C GLY A 268 19.81 17.12 -14.21
N ASP A 269 20.59 16.47 -13.34
CA ASP A 269 22.05 16.52 -13.23
C ASP A 269 22.76 15.84 -14.44
N GLY A 270 22.15 14.79 -14.98
CA GLY A 270 22.67 13.98 -16.10
C GLY A 270 23.34 12.66 -15.69
N LEU A 271 23.09 12.19 -14.48
CA LEU A 271 23.19 10.79 -14.06
C LEU A 271 21.82 10.11 -14.17
N GLU A 272 21.79 8.79 -14.09
CA GLU A 272 20.56 7.97 -14.16
C GLU A 272 20.21 7.50 -12.73
N ASP A 273 18.92 7.51 -12.36
CA ASP A 273 18.45 7.40 -10.97
C ASP A 273 18.90 6.07 -10.32
N GLY A 274 18.75 4.95 -11.03
CA GLY A 274 19.22 3.63 -10.59
C GLY A 274 20.72 3.61 -10.21
N PRO A 275 21.63 4.00 -11.13
CA PRO A 275 23.04 4.22 -10.82
C PRO A 275 23.32 5.24 -9.71
N GLU A 276 22.57 6.32 -9.57
CA GLU A 276 22.77 7.30 -8.48
C GLU A 276 22.46 6.68 -7.12
N VAL A 277 21.30 6.04 -6.98
CA VAL A 277 20.86 5.40 -5.74
C VAL A 277 21.78 4.24 -5.36
N TYR A 278 22.20 3.41 -6.34
CA TYR A 278 23.13 2.32 -6.08
C TYR A 278 24.49 2.81 -5.54
N HIS A 279 25.00 3.92 -6.06
CA HIS A 279 26.34 4.46 -5.74
C HIS A 279 26.35 5.48 -4.58
N MET A 280 25.23 5.66 -3.87
CA MET A 280 25.20 6.45 -2.64
C MET A 280 26.11 5.82 -1.56
N ASP A 281 26.63 6.66 -0.65
CA ASP A 281 27.49 6.28 0.48
C ASP A 281 26.96 7.04 1.71
N SER A 282 25.93 6.48 2.34
CA SER A 282 25.05 7.16 3.30
C SER A 282 25.71 7.44 4.66
N ASP A 283 26.69 6.65 5.07
CA ASP A 283 27.46 6.87 6.31
C ASP A 283 28.93 7.30 6.11
N GLY A 284 29.45 7.20 4.89
CA GLY A 284 30.77 7.71 4.50
C GLY A 284 31.93 6.74 4.72
N ASP A 285 31.68 5.42 4.75
CA ASP A 285 32.71 4.41 5.00
C ASP A 285 33.45 3.90 3.74
N SER A 286 33.02 4.33 2.55
CA SER A 286 33.48 3.93 1.20
C SER A 286 32.97 2.58 0.67
N MET A 287 31.92 2.03 1.26
CA MET A 287 31.00 1.11 0.61
C MET A 287 29.93 1.89 -0.17
N PHE A 288 29.05 1.19 -0.88
CA PHE A 288 27.92 1.81 -1.58
C PHE A 288 26.61 1.20 -1.07
N ASP A 289 25.61 2.04 -0.80
CA ASP A 289 24.32 1.66 -0.21
C ASP A 289 23.67 0.46 -0.92
N GLY A 290 23.71 0.42 -2.26
CA GLY A 290 23.15 -0.68 -3.05
C GLY A 290 23.96 -1.99 -2.97
N TRP A 291 25.29 -1.89 -2.87
CA TRP A 291 26.16 -3.04 -2.65
C TRP A 291 25.95 -3.63 -1.25
N GLU A 292 25.85 -2.75 -0.26
CA GLU A 292 25.59 -3.10 1.14
C GLU A 292 24.21 -3.75 1.31
N TYR A 293 23.18 -3.16 0.73
CA TYR A 293 21.83 -3.71 0.74
C TYR A 293 21.78 -5.13 0.17
N TYR A 294 22.41 -5.36 -0.99
CA TYR A 294 22.50 -6.69 -1.60
C TYR A 294 23.22 -7.67 -0.68
N PHE A 295 24.40 -7.29 -0.17
CA PHE A 295 25.19 -8.10 0.74
C PHE A 295 24.71 -8.05 2.20
N ARG A 296 23.52 -7.52 2.52
CA ARG A 296 22.94 -7.52 3.88
C ARG A 296 23.87 -6.90 4.94
N PHE A 297 24.53 -5.81 4.56
CA PHE A 297 25.13 -4.82 5.43
C PHE A 297 24.09 -3.72 5.74
N ASP A 298 24.42 -2.76 6.61
CA ASP A 298 23.54 -1.66 6.99
C ASP A 298 24.12 -0.34 6.47
N PRO A 299 23.58 0.28 5.39
CA PRO A 299 24.06 1.54 4.80
C PRO A 299 24.13 2.77 5.73
N PHE A 300 23.81 2.58 7.01
CA PHE A 300 23.86 3.59 8.05
C PHE A 300 24.73 3.18 9.26
N ASP A 301 25.47 2.06 9.21
CA ASP A 301 26.42 1.59 10.25
C ASP A 301 27.77 1.09 9.68
N GLY A 302 28.56 2.01 9.11
CA GLY A 302 29.90 1.79 8.57
C GLY A 302 30.99 1.37 9.56
N ALA A 303 30.59 0.85 10.71
CA ALA A 303 31.39 -0.12 11.44
C ALA A 303 31.51 -1.46 10.69
N ASP A 304 30.56 -1.81 9.82
CA ASP A 304 30.56 -3.09 9.11
C ASP A 304 31.51 -3.14 7.91
N ALA A 305 31.90 -2.02 7.30
CA ALA A 305 33.06 -1.93 6.38
C ALA A 305 34.32 -2.64 6.90
N LYS A 306 34.56 -2.60 8.22
CA LYS A 306 35.76 -3.16 8.87
C LYS A 306 35.52 -4.54 9.46
N MET A 307 34.43 -5.21 9.09
CA MET A 307 34.19 -6.62 9.37
C MET A 307 34.72 -7.51 8.23
N ASP A 308 35.09 -8.72 8.61
CA ASP A 308 35.49 -9.86 7.78
C ASP A 308 34.38 -10.90 8.02
N VAL A 309 33.37 -10.96 7.14
CA VAL A 309 32.13 -11.70 7.43
C VAL A 309 32.17 -13.16 6.96
N ASP A 310 33.04 -13.52 6.02
CA ASP A 310 33.26 -14.89 5.56
C ASP A 310 34.51 -15.58 6.16
N GLY A 311 35.46 -14.80 6.70
CA GLY A 311 36.63 -15.29 7.42
C GLY A 311 37.88 -15.51 6.55
N ASP A 312 37.97 -14.90 5.38
CA ASP A 312 39.12 -15.06 4.46
C ASP A 312 40.35 -14.18 4.83
N GLY A 313 40.16 -13.16 5.66
CA GLY A 313 41.17 -12.21 6.11
C GLY A 313 41.15 -10.83 5.43
N PHE A 314 40.16 -10.54 4.59
CA PHE A 314 39.86 -9.24 4.01
C PHE A 314 38.68 -8.57 4.74
N PHE A 315 38.50 -7.27 4.51
CA PHE A 315 37.41 -6.50 5.09
C PHE A 315 36.44 -6.10 3.97
N ASN A 316 35.15 -6.01 4.30
CA ASN A 316 34.07 -5.69 3.36
C ASN A 316 34.39 -4.45 2.50
N ASP A 317 34.98 -3.39 3.07
CA ASP A 317 35.37 -2.18 2.34
C ASP A 317 36.41 -2.43 1.23
N CYS A 318 37.33 -3.35 1.47
CA CYS A 318 38.34 -3.73 0.50
C CYS A 318 37.76 -4.64 -0.59
N GLU A 319 36.83 -5.49 -0.23
CA GLU A 319 36.13 -6.36 -1.17
C GLU A 319 35.22 -5.56 -2.10
N HIS A 320 34.48 -4.60 -1.56
CA HIS A 320 33.74 -3.61 -2.33
C HIS A 320 34.66 -2.90 -3.35
N LYS A 321 35.79 -2.37 -2.88
CA LYS A 321 36.81 -1.70 -3.72
C LYS A 321 37.40 -2.58 -4.83
N TRP A 322 37.42 -3.90 -4.65
CA TRP A 322 38.02 -4.85 -5.59
C TRP A 322 37.03 -5.77 -6.29
N HIS A 323 35.73 -5.57 -6.06
CA HIS A 323 34.60 -6.25 -6.69
C HIS A 323 34.57 -7.75 -6.43
N THR A 324 34.91 -8.12 -5.19
CA THR A 324 34.85 -9.49 -4.70
C THR A 324 33.57 -9.74 -3.90
N ASN A 325 33.27 -11.01 -3.58
CA ASN A 325 32.02 -11.38 -2.92
C ASN A 325 32.29 -11.63 -1.42
N PRO A 326 31.90 -10.69 -0.53
CA PRO A 326 32.27 -10.72 0.89
C PRO A 326 31.57 -11.81 1.71
N ARG A 327 30.74 -12.63 1.06
CA ARG A 327 30.04 -13.76 1.69
C ARG A 327 30.60 -15.11 1.24
N GLU A 328 31.68 -15.11 0.46
CA GLU A 328 32.32 -16.30 -0.10
C GLU A 328 33.85 -16.22 0.04
N GLY A 329 34.41 -16.83 1.08
CA GLY A 329 35.87 -16.79 1.35
C GLY A 329 36.78 -17.54 0.35
N ASN A 330 36.25 -17.85 -0.84
CA ASN A 330 36.97 -18.23 -2.06
C ASN A 330 37.02 -17.13 -3.12
N SER A 331 36.37 -15.99 -2.89
CA SER A 331 36.18 -14.86 -3.79
C SER A 331 36.84 -13.62 -3.18
N PHE A 332 38.16 -13.50 -3.35
CA PHE A 332 38.98 -12.59 -2.55
C PHE A 332 39.96 -11.75 -3.37
N PRO A 333 40.40 -10.57 -2.88
CA PRO A 333 41.36 -9.72 -3.57
C PRO A 333 42.69 -10.41 -3.90
N GLY A 334 43.07 -10.38 -5.18
CA GLY A 334 44.25 -11.01 -5.73
C GLY A 334 45.57 -10.27 -5.49
N GLN A 335 46.69 -10.87 -5.91
CA GLN A 335 48.03 -10.29 -5.69
C GLN A 335 48.21 -8.96 -6.43
N GLY A 336 48.25 -7.87 -5.66
CA GLY A 336 48.41 -6.50 -6.16
C GLY A 336 47.23 -5.59 -5.82
N GLN A 337 46.08 -6.18 -5.45
CA GLN A 337 44.91 -5.48 -4.94
C GLN A 337 45.15 -5.18 -3.45
N GLN A 338 45.51 -3.93 -3.13
CA GLN A 338 45.89 -3.52 -1.78
C GLN A 338 44.71 -2.97 -0.97
N CYS A 339 44.54 -3.54 0.22
CA CYS A 339 43.68 -3.06 1.29
C CYS A 339 44.51 -2.24 2.28
N ASP A 340 44.14 -0.98 2.49
CA ASP A 340 44.77 -0.16 3.52
C ASP A 340 44.12 -0.47 4.87
N GLN A 341 44.50 -1.60 5.49
CA GLN A 341 43.97 -2.09 6.78
C GLN A 341 44.21 -1.14 7.99
N TRP A 342 44.75 0.06 7.77
CA TRP A 342 45.16 1.03 8.79
C TRP A 342 45.03 2.52 8.36
N ALA A 343 44.20 2.83 7.34
CA ALA A 343 43.95 4.22 6.93
C ALA A 343 43.13 5.00 7.97
#